data_AF-A0A7C1MQQ7-F1
#
_entry.id   AF-A0A7C1MQQ7-F1
#
_cell.length_a   1.000
_cell.length_b   1.000
_cell.length_c   1.000
_cell.angle_alpha   90.00
_cell.angle_beta   90.00
_cell.angle_gamma   90.00
#
_symmetry.space_group_name_H-M   'P 1'
#
loop_
_entity.id
_entity.type
_entity.pdbx_description
1 polymer ?
#
loop_
_entity_poly.entity_id
_entity_poly.type
_entity_poly.pdbx_seq_one_letter_code
_entity_poly.pdbx_strand_id
1 'polypeptide(L)'
;MLKGKLKRKWVIPNPHWNRYLFVFLFIIAGLFLTSSVEAADISDAQTGDWNVTTTWTGGVVPVAGDNVTIDTGTVTLTADAACADITIGSGGTLDASSYTITVSGNWDSSAGTFTYGTSTVVM
;
A
#
# COMPACT_ATOMS: atom_id res chain seq x y z
N MET A 1 -71.76 -41.86 17.32
CA MET A 1 -71.40 -40.45 17.05
C MET A 1 -69.88 -40.34 16.98
N LEU A 2 -69.37 -39.86 15.85
CA LEU A 2 -67.95 -39.65 15.52
C LEU A 2 -67.22 -38.82 16.58
N LYS A 3 -65.88 -38.99 16.73
CA LYS A 3 -64.89 -37.91 16.49
C LYS A 3 -63.54 -38.51 16.08
N GLY A 4 -63.15 -38.22 14.83
CA GLY A 4 -61.97 -38.73 14.15
C GLY A 4 -60.65 -38.09 14.59
N LYS A 5 -59.57 -38.85 14.36
CA LYS A 5 -58.16 -38.49 14.56
C LYS A 5 -57.67 -37.55 13.47
N LEU A 6 -56.93 -36.48 13.80
CA LEU A 6 -55.94 -35.88 12.89
C LEU A 6 -54.80 -35.23 13.70
N LYS A 7 -53.64 -35.90 13.82
CA LYS A 7 -52.38 -35.25 14.22
C LYS A 7 -51.68 -34.76 12.96
N ARG A 8 -51.88 -33.49 12.60
CA ARG A 8 -51.17 -32.87 11.46
C ARG A 8 -49.73 -32.56 11.89
N LYS A 9 -48.78 -33.39 11.45
CA LYS A 9 -47.34 -33.16 11.61
C LYS A 9 -46.95 -32.02 10.65
N TRP A 10 -46.56 -30.87 11.20
CA TRP A 10 -45.99 -29.76 10.44
C TRP A 10 -44.67 -30.22 9.81
N VAL A 11 -44.71 -30.57 8.52
CA VAL A 11 -43.52 -30.82 7.71
C VAL A 11 -43.27 -29.54 6.93
N ILE A 12 -42.20 -28.81 7.27
CA ILE A 12 -41.76 -27.67 6.48
C ILE A 12 -41.12 -28.25 5.20
N PRO A 13 -41.68 -28.03 4.00
CA PRO A 13 -41.08 -28.54 2.77
C PRO A 13 -39.73 -27.85 2.58
N ASN A 14 -38.64 -28.62 2.40
CA ASN A 14 -37.33 -28.04 2.08
C ASN A 14 -37.44 -27.21 0.79
N PRO A 15 -37.37 -25.86 0.86
CA PRO A 15 -37.47 -25.05 -0.34
C PRO A 15 -36.12 -25.15 -1.06
N HIS A 16 -36.10 -25.80 -2.22
CA HIS A 16 -34.88 -25.96 -3.04
C HIS A 16 -34.24 -24.61 -3.42
N TRP A 17 -35.00 -23.51 -3.35
CA TRP A 17 -34.53 -22.13 -3.53
C TRP A 17 -33.48 -21.70 -2.49
N ASN A 18 -33.53 -22.24 -1.27
CA ASN A 18 -32.62 -21.86 -0.19
C ASN A 18 -31.18 -22.31 -0.47
N ARG A 19 -30.99 -23.36 -1.28
CA ARG A 19 -29.65 -23.87 -1.66
C ARG A 19 -28.97 -22.94 -2.66
N TYR A 20 -29.71 -22.45 -3.66
CA TYR A 20 -29.18 -21.48 -4.62
C TYR A 20 -29.00 -20.10 -4.01
N LEU A 21 -29.90 -19.68 -3.11
CA LEU A 21 -29.75 -18.43 -2.36
C LEU A 21 -28.52 -18.46 -1.45
N PHE A 22 -28.26 -19.56 -0.75
CA PHE A 22 -27.06 -19.71 0.10
C PHE A 22 -25.79 -19.66 -0.74
N VAL A 23 -25.75 -20.36 -1.88
CA VAL A 23 -24.59 -20.35 -2.79
C VAL A 23 -24.39 -18.96 -3.43
N PHE A 24 -25.48 -18.30 -3.83
CA PHE A 24 -25.44 -16.94 -4.37
C PHE A 24 -24.92 -15.91 -3.35
N LEU A 25 -25.36 -16.00 -2.10
CA LEU A 25 -24.87 -15.15 -1.01
C LEU A 25 -23.41 -15.45 -0.64
N PHE A 26 -22.97 -16.71 -0.73
CA PHE A 26 -21.57 -17.09 -0.52
C PHE A 26 -20.64 -16.56 -1.62
N ILE A 27 -21.10 -16.56 -2.88
CA ILE A 27 -20.35 -16.00 -4.02
C ILE A 27 -20.27 -14.47 -3.91
N ILE A 28 -21.35 -13.78 -3.55
CA ILE A 28 -21.34 -12.32 -3.35
C ILE A 28 -20.46 -11.93 -2.14
N ALA A 29 -20.48 -12.71 -1.05
CA ALA A 29 -19.62 -12.49 0.10
C ALA A 29 -18.13 -12.70 -0.21
N GLY A 30 -17.79 -13.54 -1.19
CA GLY A 30 -16.42 -13.74 -1.68
C GLY A 30 -15.98 -12.75 -2.77
N LEU A 31 -16.88 -11.93 -3.32
CA LEU A 31 -16.62 -11.06 -4.47
C LEU A 31 -16.02 -9.69 -4.12
N PHE A 32 -15.72 -9.42 -2.84
CA PHE A 32 -15.13 -8.17 -2.36
C PHE A 32 -13.76 -8.38 -1.70
N LEU A 33 -12.84 -9.06 -2.38
CA LEU A 33 -11.42 -8.96 -2.10
C LEU A 33 -10.82 -7.86 -2.98
N THR A 34 -11.21 -6.61 -2.73
CA THR A 34 -10.51 -5.48 -3.35
C THR A 34 -9.22 -5.29 -2.57
N SER A 35 -8.08 -5.73 -3.12
CA SER A 35 -6.78 -5.28 -2.62
C SER A 35 -6.66 -3.78 -2.92
N SER A 36 -6.77 -2.94 -1.90
CA SER A 36 -6.30 -1.56 -1.99
C SER A 36 -4.78 -1.61 -2.12
N VAL A 37 -4.24 -0.99 -3.16
CA VAL A 37 -2.81 -0.63 -3.18
C VAL A 37 -2.70 0.60 -2.28
N GLU A 38 -2.32 0.37 -1.03
CA GLU A 38 -1.94 1.45 -0.13
C GLU A 38 -0.48 1.83 -0.40
N ALA A 39 -0.16 3.13 -0.36
CA ALA A 39 1.22 3.60 -0.44
C ALA A 39 2.05 2.92 0.66
N ALA A 40 3.20 2.34 0.32
CA ALA A 40 4.08 1.83 1.35
C ALA A 40 4.83 2.99 2.00
N ASP A 41 4.85 3.04 3.33
CA ASP A 41 5.74 3.93 4.08
C ASP A 41 7.11 3.26 4.20
N ILE A 42 8.13 3.82 3.55
CA ILE A 42 9.48 3.26 3.47
C ILE A 42 10.49 4.27 4.03
N SER A 43 11.31 3.82 4.99
CA SER A 43 12.39 4.62 5.56
C SER A 43 13.75 4.03 5.23
N ASP A 44 14.78 4.87 5.12
CA ASP A 44 16.16 4.42 5.06
C ASP A 44 16.54 3.59 6.30
N ALA A 45 17.23 2.47 6.08
CA ALA A 45 17.82 1.63 7.11
C ALA A 45 19.30 1.97 7.35
N GLN A 46 19.96 2.55 6.34
CA GLN A 46 21.36 2.94 6.35
C GLN A 46 21.65 3.89 5.18
N THR A 47 22.80 4.57 5.25
CA THR A 47 23.39 5.26 4.09
C THR A 47 23.61 4.30 2.93
N GLY A 48 23.21 4.69 1.73
CA GLY A 48 23.36 3.86 0.53
C GLY A 48 22.68 4.45 -0.71
N ASP A 49 22.73 3.71 -1.81
CA ASP A 49 22.09 4.13 -3.05
C ASP A 49 20.59 3.86 -3.02
N TRP A 50 19.78 4.75 -3.64
CA TRP A 50 18.32 4.62 -3.70
C TRP A 50 17.88 3.28 -4.29
N ASN A 51 18.55 2.80 -5.33
CA ASN A 51 18.18 1.57 -6.04
C ASN A 51 18.72 0.28 -5.39
N VAL A 52 19.24 0.34 -4.16
CA VAL A 52 19.77 -0.81 -3.42
C VAL A 52 18.82 -1.19 -2.30
N THR A 53 18.39 -2.46 -2.27
CA THR A 53 17.41 -2.97 -1.31
C THR A 53 17.86 -2.83 0.14
N THR A 54 19.15 -2.97 0.43
CA THR A 54 19.68 -2.85 1.79
C THR A 54 19.64 -1.42 2.33
N THR A 55 19.51 -0.41 1.48
CA THR A 55 19.34 1.00 1.88
C THR A 55 18.03 1.21 2.61
N TRP A 56 17.02 0.37 2.38
CA TRP A 56 15.65 0.58 2.84
C TRP A 56 15.22 -0.44 3.89
N THR A 57 14.49 0.03 4.90
CA THR A 57 13.88 -0.83 5.91
C THR A 57 12.93 -1.81 5.23
N GLY A 58 13.08 -3.11 5.54
CA GLY A 58 12.29 -4.17 4.91
C GLY A 58 12.82 -4.66 3.56
N GLY A 59 13.92 -4.09 3.04
CA GLY A 59 14.57 -4.61 1.84
C GLY A 59 13.84 -4.28 0.53
N VAL A 60 12.96 -3.27 0.53
CA VAL A 60 12.14 -2.87 -0.62
C VAL A 60 12.57 -1.48 -1.08
N VAL A 61 12.95 -1.36 -2.36
CA VAL A 61 13.29 -0.07 -2.98
C VAL A 61 12.00 0.71 -3.26
N PRO A 62 11.88 1.97 -2.82
CA PRO A 62 10.73 2.81 -3.13
C PRO A 62 10.56 3.03 -4.62
N VAL A 63 9.30 3.01 -5.04
CA VAL A 63 8.86 3.32 -6.39
C VAL A 63 7.80 4.42 -6.37
N ALA A 64 7.37 4.84 -7.57
CA ALA A 64 6.26 5.77 -7.70
C ALA A 64 5.02 5.25 -6.94
N GLY A 65 4.47 6.08 -6.06
CA GLY A 65 3.34 5.73 -5.21
C GLY A 65 3.69 5.46 -3.74
N ASP A 66 4.96 5.25 -3.41
CA ASP A 66 5.40 5.01 -2.02
C ASP A 66 5.71 6.32 -1.28
N ASN A 67 5.49 6.34 0.03
CA ASN A 67 5.88 7.45 0.88
C ASN A 67 7.28 7.19 1.44
N VAL A 68 8.20 8.11 1.20
CA VAL A 68 9.61 7.95 1.55
C VAL A 68 9.99 8.84 2.72
N THR A 69 10.65 8.26 3.72
CA THR A 69 11.33 9.01 4.78
C THR A 69 12.81 8.74 4.72
N ILE A 70 13.62 9.81 4.70
CA ILE A 70 15.07 9.71 4.87
C ILE A 70 15.36 10.34 6.23
N ASP A 71 15.55 9.51 7.25
CA ASP A 71 15.58 9.90 8.66
C ASP A 71 17.00 10.19 9.14
N THR A 72 17.98 9.32 8.84
CA THR A 72 19.33 9.42 9.44
C THR A 72 20.51 9.20 8.49
N GLY A 73 20.29 8.56 7.34
CA GLY A 73 21.33 8.23 6.37
C GLY A 73 21.43 9.23 5.22
N THR A 74 22.48 9.07 4.42
CA THR A 74 22.58 9.66 3.09
C THR A 74 22.07 8.66 2.06
N VAL A 75 20.97 9.00 1.39
CA VAL A 75 20.45 8.24 0.25
C VAL A 75 20.89 8.92 -1.04
N THR A 76 21.64 8.21 -1.87
CA THR A 76 22.18 8.74 -3.12
C THR A 76 21.42 8.22 -4.33
N LEU A 77 20.98 9.12 -5.22
CA LEU A 77 20.42 8.73 -6.50
C LEU A 77 21.54 8.31 -7.46
N THR A 78 21.38 7.14 -8.06
CA THR A 78 22.25 6.61 -9.13
C THR A 78 21.54 6.48 -10.48
N ALA A 79 20.25 6.82 -10.50
CA ALA A 79 19.36 6.91 -11.66
C ALA A 79 18.17 7.81 -11.27
N ASP A 80 17.34 8.19 -12.24
CA ASP A 80 16.09 8.89 -11.96
C ASP A 80 15.19 8.05 -11.04
N ALA A 81 14.54 8.71 -10.08
CA ALA A 81 13.73 8.07 -9.05
C ALA A 81 12.34 8.73 -8.95
N ALA A 82 11.39 7.99 -8.37
CA ALA A 82 10.04 8.51 -8.13
C ALA A 82 9.46 7.97 -6.83
N CYS A 83 8.63 8.78 -6.18
CA CYS A 83 7.86 8.43 -4.98
C CYS A 83 6.55 9.25 -4.94
N ALA A 84 5.63 8.90 -4.05
CA ALA A 84 4.43 9.71 -3.79
C ALA A 84 4.79 10.93 -2.94
N ASP A 85 5.24 10.70 -1.72
CA ASP A 85 5.67 11.74 -0.78
C ASP A 85 7.14 11.51 -0.41
N ILE A 86 7.87 12.57 -0.10
CA ILE A 86 9.20 12.46 0.50
C ILE A 86 9.37 13.43 1.66
N THR A 87 9.85 12.90 2.78
CA THR A 87 10.27 13.66 3.95
C THR A 87 11.75 13.42 4.21
N ILE A 88 12.54 14.48 4.25
CA ILE A 88 13.95 14.43 4.64
C ILE A 88 14.04 14.94 6.09
N GLY A 89 14.21 14.01 7.03
CA GLY A 89 14.36 14.26 8.45
C GLY A 89 15.69 14.94 8.79
N SER A 90 15.83 15.44 10.02
CA SER A 90 16.99 16.27 10.40
C SER A 90 18.34 15.57 10.35
N GLY A 91 18.38 14.24 10.46
CA GLY A 91 19.58 13.43 10.24
C GLY A 91 19.75 12.97 8.80
N GLY A 92 18.73 13.13 7.96
CA GLY A 92 18.66 12.59 6.62
C GLY A 92 19.29 13.48 5.57
N THR A 93 19.85 12.87 4.54
CA THR A 93 20.31 13.55 3.33
C THR A 93 19.83 12.80 2.10
N LEU A 94 19.17 13.50 1.17
CA LEU A 94 19.00 13.02 -0.20
C LEU A 94 20.07 13.68 -1.08
N ASP A 95 20.97 12.88 -1.64
CA ASP A 95 21.92 13.32 -2.67
C ASP A 95 21.39 12.94 -4.04
N ALA A 96 20.86 13.91 -4.77
CA ALA A 96 20.31 13.69 -6.10
C ALA A 96 21.37 13.71 -7.21
N SER A 97 22.62 14.11 -6.92
CA SER A 97 23.70 14.18 -7.90
C SER A 97 23.30 14.96 -9.17
N SER A 98 23.01 14.26 -10.28
CA SER A 98 22.49 14.83 -11.53
C SER A 98 21.16 14.20 -11.98
N TYR A 99 20.50 13.43 -11.12
CA TYR A 99 19.31 12.65 -11.47
C TYR A 99 18.03 13.35 -11.07
N THR A 100 16.96 13.10 -11.82
CA THR A 100 15.64 13.67 -11.52
C THR A 100 14.95 12.85 -10.44
N ILE A 101 14.35 13.54 -9.47
CA ILE A 101 13.39 12.93 -8.55
C ILE A 101 11.99 13.47 -8.83
N THR A 102 11.06 12.55 -9.12
CA THR A 102 9.65 12.89 -9.34
C THR A 102 8.84 12.56 -8.10
N VAL A 103 8.15 13.53 -7.54
CA VAL A 103 7.37 13.38 -6.31
C VAL A 103 5.94 13.84 -6.59
N SER A 104 5.00 12.91 -6.66
CA SER A 104 3.62 13.24 -7.08
C SER A 104 2.78 13.93 -6.01
N GLY A 105 3.27 13.95 -4.77
CA GLY A 105 2.60 14.48 -3.59
C GLY A 105 3.44 15.54 -2.88
N ASN A 106 3.73 15.33 -1.61
CA ASN A 106 4.42 16.28 -0.75
C ASN A 106 5.94 16.13 -0.81
N TRP A 107 6.63 17.26 -0.95
CA TRP A 107 8.07 17.39 -0.78
C TRP A 107 8.37 18.15 0.50
N ASP A 108 8.96 17.48 1.50
CA ASP A 108 9.43 18.12 2.73
C ASP A 108 10.94 17.92 2.92
N SER A 109 11.70 18.98 2.67
CA SER A 109 13.13 19.06 2.98
C SER A 109 13.42 20.15 4.01
N SER A 110 12.46 20.48 4.89
CA SER A 110 12.57 21.59 5.84
C SER A 110 13.47 21.28 7.05
N ALA A 111 13.62 20.00 7.39
CA ALA A 111 14.44 19.54 8.52
C ALA A 111 15.81 18.99 8.08
N GLY A 112 15.84 18.22 7.00
CA GLY A 112 17.04 17.54 6.50
C GLY A 112 17.78 18.26 5.37
N THR A 113 18.71 17.53 4.74
CA THR A 113 19.54 18.08 3.65
C THR A 113 19.16 17.51 2.30
N PHE A 114 18.95 18.39 1.32
CA PHE A 114 18.85 18.01 -0.09
C PHE A 114 20.07 18.51 -0.87
N THR A 115 20.93 17.59 -1.30
CA THR A 115 22.08 17.88 -2.15
C THR A 115 21.66 17.74 -3.61
N TYR A 116 21.32 18.87 -4.24
CA TYR A 116 20.71 18.88 -5.57
C TYR A 116 21.71 18.74 -6.71
N GLY A 117 22.96 19.18 -6.58
CA GLY A 117 23.93 19.15 -7.69
C GLY A 117 23.40 19.80 -8.98
N THR A 118 23.12 19.00 -10.01
CA THR A 118 22.45 19.44 -11.26
C THR A 118 21.10 18.76 -11.50
N SER A 119 20.56 18.10 -10.47
CA SER A 119 19.26 17.44 -10.48
C SER A 119 18.09 18.40 -10.73
N THR A 120 16.94 17.79 -10.99
CA THR A 120 15.63 18.45 -11.03
C THR A 120 14.69 17.74 -10.08
N VAL A 121 13.90 18.50 -9.32
CA VAL A 121 12.72 17.98 -8.60
C VAL A 121 11.51 18.27 -9.47
N VAL A 122 10.78 17.22 -9.83
CA VAL A 122 9.50 17.32 -10.56
C VAL A 122 8.38 17.02 -9.57
N MET A 123 7.40 17.92 -9.49
CA MET A 123 6.23 17.83 -8.63
C MET A 123 4.95 17.81 -9.48
#